data_AF-X0WJG4-F1
#
_entry.id   AF-X0WJG4-F1
#
_cell.length_a   1.000
_cell.length_b   1.000
_cell.length_c   1.000
_cell.angle_alpha   90.00
_cell.angle_beta   90.00
_cell.angle_gamma   90.00
#
_symmetry.space_group_name_H-M   'P 1'
#
loop_
_entity.id
_entity.type
_entity.pdbx_description
1 polymer ?
#
loop_
_entity_poly.entity_id
_entity_poly.type
_entity_poly.pdbx_seq_one_letter_code
_entity_poly.pdbx_strand_id
1 'polypeptide(L)'
;GVPLLFSGGSGGVGSLGTLRKNRDDLQAEVAKKKAQLALAAEAADPMARFQRRSLPTDRELAGSLYQEWLREKVTGAGLRVTNFDPSEPQSGRGAYWKYRFTILARGTLEQITRFLYRFYSADHLHQIRRLTFKPIEDSDQLNLVIFVEALSLPGADHQDELSAETSKRLKLPESDDREGDYVRDIVRRKMEEGRDGGEARFVESGGLFAAYQPPRRKVEVVVQKAPDPPPPRPPGFDLTKYTYVTSIVEVDGRPQVWLDVRPKKGPQ
;
A
#
# COMPACT_ATOMS: atom_id res chain seq x y z
N GLY A 1 -80.64 56.18 52.27
CA GLY A 1 -79.83 56.32 51.05
C GLY A 1 -78.70 55.33 51.13
N VAL A 2 -78.59 54.42 50.17
CA VAL A 2 -77.54 53.40 50.07
C VAL A 2 -76.76 53.70 48.78
N PRO A 3 -75.43 53.88 48.81
CA PRO A 3 -74.68 54.11 47.58
C PRO A 3 -74.34 52.77 46.91
N LEU A 4 -74.69 52.67 45.64
CA LEU A 4 -74.22 51.66 44.69
C LEU A 4 -72.75 51.93 44.36
N LEU A 5 -71.86 50.98 44.68
CA LEU A 5 -70.50 50.94 44.16
C LEU A 5 -70.44 49.95 42.98
N PHE A 6 -70.46 50.49 41.77
CA PHE A 6 -70.01 49.79 40.57
C PHE A 6 -68.47 49.90 40.51
N SER A 7 -67.78 48.81 40.81
CA SER A 7 -66.36 48.64 40.48
C SER A 7 -66.28 47.94 39.13
N GLY A 8 -66.08 48.72 38.06
CA GLY A 8 -65.85 48.22 36.72
C GLY A 8 -64.55 47.43 36.63
N GLY A 9 -64.64 46.17 36.19
CA GLY A 9 -63.50 45.36 35.81
C GLY A 9 -62.91 45.88 34.50
N SER A 10 -61.68 46.40 34.54
CA SER A 10 -60.90 46.69 33.34
C SER A 10 -60.12 45.42 32.95
N GLY A 11 -60.65 44.70 31.95
CA GLY A 11 -59.95 43.60 31.30
C GLY A 11 -58.74 44.13 30.55
N GLY A 12 -57.55 43.84 31.08
CA GLY A 12 -56.28 44.21 30.46
C GLY A 12 -56.06 43.47 29.14
N VAL A 13 -56.45 44.10 28.04
CA VAL A 13 -55.93 43.76 26.71
C VAL A 13 -54.45 44.16 26.74
N GLY A 14 -53.55 43.18 26.69
CA GLY A 14 -52.10 43.43 26.66
C GLY A 14 -51.76 44.49 25.62
N SER A 15 -50.86 45.42 25.98
CA SER A 15 -50.57 46.59 25.15
C SER A 15 -50.26 46.18 23.69
N LEU A 16 -50.71 46.96 22.71
CA LEU A 16 -50.44 46.72 21.28
C LEU A 16 -48.95 46.50 20.98
N GLY A 17 -48.05 47.12 21.76
CA GLY A 17 -46.61 46.89 21.68
C GLY A 17 -46.19 45.48 22.11
N THR A 18 -46.78 44.95 23.19
CA THR A 18 -46.54 43.58 23.66
C THR A 18 -46.98 42.55 22.63
N LEU A 19 -48.15 42.75 22.00
CA LEU A 19 -48.66 41.85 20.97
C LEU A 19 -47.81 41.86 19.70
N ARG A 20 -47.26 43.02 19.29
CA ARG A 20 -46.34 43.12 18.15
C ARG A 20 -45.03 42.40 18.43
N LYS A 21 -44.43 42.62 19.61
CA LYS A 21 -43.20 41.94 20.00
C LYS A 21 -43.38 40.41 20.01
N ASN A 22 -44.46 39.91 20.60
CA ASN A 22 -44.75 38.48 20.60
C ASN A 22 -44.94 37.92 19.18
N ARG A 23 -45.60 38.66 18.29
CA ARG A 23 -45.74 38.26 16.88
C ARG A 23 -44.37 38.17 16.20
N ASP A 24 -43.51 39.16 16.39
CA ASP A 24 -42.20 39.22 15.75
C ASP A 24 -41.29 38.09 16.29
N ASP A 25 -41.32 37.82 17.60
CA ASP A 25 -40.60 36.72 18.24
C ASP A 25 -41.09 35.36 17.72
N LEU A 26 -42.41 35.17 17.61
CA LEU A 26 -43.01 33.95 17.03
C LEU A 26 -42.66 33.79 15.55
N GLN A 27 -42.64 34.88 14.77
CA GLN A 27 -42.25 34.84 13.37
C GLN A 27 -40.77 34.46 13.21
N ALA A 28 -39.89 34.98 14.08
CA ALA A 28 -38.49 34.59 14.11
C ALA A 28 -38.33 33.11 14.50
N GLU A 29 -39.09 32.61 15.48
CA GLU A 29 -39.07 31.20 15.86
C GLU A 29 -39.57 30.29 14.73
N VAL A 30 -40.66 30.66 14.04
CA VAL A 30 -41.17 29.93 12.88
C VAL A 30 -40.15 29.92 11.75
N ALA A 31 -39.51 31.06 11.46
CA ALA A 31 -38.47 31.13 10.44
C ALA A 31 -37.28 30.22 10.78
N LYS A 32 -36.84 30.22 12.05
CA LYS A 32 -35.77 29.32 12.54
C LYS A 32 -36.17 27.85 12.41
N LYS A 33 -37.39 27.48 12.81
CA LYS A 33 -37.89 26.09 12.69
C LYS A 33 -38.01 25.67 11.23
N LYS A 34 -38.49 26.55 10.34
CA LYS A 34 -38.53 26.28 8.89
C LYS A 34 -37.13 26.07 8.30
N ALA A 35 -36.15 26.89 8.68
CA ALA A 35 -34.77 26.70 8.27
C ALA A 35 -34.20 25.36 8.77
N GLN A 36 -34.50 24.97 10.02
CA GLN A 36 -34.12 23.67 10.57
C GLN A 36 -34.78 22.51 9.81
N LEU A 37 -36.07 22.62 9.45
CA LEU A 37 -36.77 21.61 8.66
C LEU A 37 -36.20 21.49 7.25
N ALA A 38 -35.88 22.60 6.59
CA ALA A 38 -35.26 22.59 5.27
C ALA A 38 -33.88 21.91 5.29
N LEU A 39 -33.05 22.26 6.28
CA LEU A 39 -31.76 21.62 6.50
C LEU A 39 -31.88 20.12 6.80
N ALA A 40 -32.87 19.74 7.63
CA ALA A 40 -33.13 18.34 7.94
C ALA A 40 -33.60 17.55 6.71
N ALA A 41 -34.43 18.16 5.86
CA ALA A 41 -34.88 17.55 4.61
C ALA A 41 -33.71 17.35 3.62
N GLU A 42 -32.81 18.33 3.50
CA GLU A 42 -31.61 18.23 2.65
C GLU A 42 -30.64 17.14 3.17
N ALA A 43 -30.57 16.96 4.49
CA ALA A 43 -29.74 15.94 5.12
C ALA A 43 -30.35 14.52 5.09
N ALA A 44 -31.63 14.36 4.71
CA ALA A 44 -32.33 13.09 4.79
C ALA A 44 -31.77 12.04 3.81
N ASP A 45 -31.52 12.41 2.56
CA ASP A 45 -31.01 11.50 1.53
C ASP A 45 -29.58 11.00 1.82
N PRO A 46 -28.62 11.86 2.20
CA PRO A 46 -27.32 11.43 2.68
C PRO A 46 -27.41 10.55 3.93
N MET A 47 -28.30 10.88 4.87
CA MET A 47 -28.49 10.11 6.11
C MET A 47 -28.99 8.69 5.80
N ALA A 48 -29.99 8.54 4.95
CA ALA A 48 -30.52 7.23 4.55
C ALA A 48 -29.43 6.38 3.87
N ARG A 49 -28.56 6.99 3.05
CA ARG A 49 -27.39 6.29 2.49
C ARG A 49 -26.40 5.84 3.56
N PHE A 50 -26.17 6.64 4.60
CA PHE A 50 -25.28 6.23 5.69
C PHE A 50 -25.90 5.15 6.58
N GLN A 51 -27.22 5.20 6.81
CA GLN A 51 -27.95 4.19 7.58
C GLN A 51 -27.93 2.81 6.91
N ARG A 52 -28.09 2.73 5.57
CA ARG A 52 -27.94 1.48 4.81
C ARG A 52 -26.57 0.81 4.95
N ARG A 53 -25.54 1.63 5.06
CA ARG A 53 -24.13 1.20 5.13
C ARG A 53 -23.63 0.98 6.54
N SER A 54 -24.38 1.47 7.52
CA SER A 54 -24.06 1.40 8.92
C SER A 54 -23.91 -0.05 9.36
N LEU A 55 -23.10 -0.27 10.39
CA LEU A 55 -23.21 -1.51 11.16
C LEU A 55 -24.57 -1.58 11.87
N PRO A 56 -24.99 -2.80 12.29
CA PRO A 56 -26.21 -2.99 13.05
C PRO A 56 -26.33 -2.09 14.29
N THR A 57 -27.57 -1.79 14.69
CA THR A 57 -27.82 -0.90 15.83
C THR A 57 -27.53 -1.59 17.18
N ASP A 58 -27.64 -2.93 17.24
CA ASP A 58 -27.26 -3.72 18.41
C ASP A 58 -25.74 -3.64 18.62
N ARG A 59 -25.32 -3.21 19.82
CA ARG A 59 -23.92 -2.86 20.05
C ARG A 59 -23.00 -4.06 20.13
N GLU A 60 -23.46 -5.12 20.80
CA GLU A 60 -22.67 -6.33 21.03
C GLU A 60 -22.55 -7.12 19.73
N LEU A 61 -23.67 -7.20 19.00
CA LEU A 61 -23.74 -7.89 17.74
C LEU A 61 -22.96 -7.18 16.64
N ALA A 62 -23.09 -5.86 16.51
CA ALA A 62 -22.37 -5.08 15.50
C ALA A 62 -20.85 -5.23 15.60
N GLY A 63 -20.31 -5.18 16.82
CA GLY A 63 -18.88 -5.36 17.06
C GLY A 63 -18.41 -6.75 16.66
N SER A 64 -19.16 -7.78 17.08
CA SER A 64 -18.83 -9.19 16.83
C SER A 64 -18.91 -9.57 15.35
N LEU A 65 -19.99 -9.18 14.67
CA LEU A 65 -20.18 -9.42 13.24
C LEU A 65 -19.10 -8.75 12.41
N TYR A 66 -18.83 -7.47 12.68
CA TYR A 66 -17.81 -6.75 11.93
C TYR A 66 -16.40 -7.29 12.20
N GLN A 67 -16.12 -7.72 13.43
CA GLN A 67 -14.87 -8.40 13.75
C GLN A 67 -14.71 -9.70 12.94
N GLU A 68 -15.73 -10.52 12.85
CA GLU A 68 -15.72 -11.77 12.09
C GLU A 68 -15.48 -11.49 10.60
N TRP A 69 -16.27 -10.58 10.02
CA TRP A 69 -16.12 -10.14 8.64
C TRP A 69 -14.71 -9.61 8.35
N LEU A 70 -14.16 -8.76 9.22
CA LEU A 70 -12.84 -8.18 9.03
C LEU A 70 -11.75 -9.26 9.11
N ARG A 71 -11.88 -10.21 10.04
CA ARG A 71 -10.98 -11.36 10.13
C ARG A 71 -11.02 -12.20 8.86
N GLU A 72 -12.22 -12.52 8.36
CA GLU A 72 -12.43 -13.26 7.12
C GLU A 72 -11.76 -12.56 5.93
N LYS A 73 -11.91 -11.24 5.78
CA LYS A 73 -11.27 -10.50 4.66
C LYS A 73 -9.76 -10.47 4.77
N VAL A 74 -9.21 -10.33 5.99
CA VAL A 74 -7.76 -10.33 6.22
C VAL A 74 -7.16 -11.71 5.94
N THR A 75 -7.70 -12.77 6.55
CA THR A 75 -7.14 -14.12 6.37
C THR A 75 -7.40 -14.67 4.98
N GLY A 76 -8.58 -14.40 4.40
CA GLY A 76 -8.90 -14.78 3.03
C GLY A 76 -8.00 -14.11 2.00
N ALA A 77 -7.40 -12.96 2.30
CA ALA A 77 -6.41 -12.30 1.44
C ALA A 77 -5.00 -12.91 1.58
N GLY A 78 -4.82 -13.90 2.46
CA GLY A 78 -3.54 -14.56 2.72
C GLY A 78 -2.67 -13.89 3.79
N LEU A 79 -3.17 -12.84 4.45
CA LEU A 79 -2.43 -12.16 5.52
C LEU A 79 -2.42 -13.04 6.78
N ARG A 80 -1.22 -13.28 7.33
CA ARG A 80 -1.05 -13.98 8.60
C ARG A 80 -1.28 -13.01 9.75
N VAL A 81 -2.43 -13.12 10.40
CA VAL A 81 -2.75 -12.32 11.59
C VAL A 81 -1.94 -12.81 12.79
N THR A 82 -1.16 -11.91 13.39
CA THR A 82 -0.41 -12.15 14.63
C THR A 82 -1.20 -11.70 15.85
N ASN A 83 -1.92 -10.58 15.74
CA ASN A 83 -2.82 -10.11 16.78
C ASN A 83 -4.03 -9.41 16.15
N PHE A 84 -5.18 -9.53 16.81
CA PHE A 84 -6.39 -8.84 16.43
C PHE A 84 -7.07 -8.34 17.69
N ASP A 85 -7.07 -7.03 17.87
CA ASP A 85 -7.50 -6.39 19.11
C ASP A 85 -8.67 -5.42 18.86
N PRO A 86 -9.90 -5.79 19.26
CA PRO A 86 -11.03 -4.87 19.28
C PRO A 86 -10.93 -3.93 20.49
N SER A 87 -11.09 -2.62 20.27
CA SER A 87 -11.23 -1.67 21.37
C SER A 87 -12.67 -1.53 21.82
N GLU A 88 -12.87 -1.05 23.06
CA GLU A 88 -14.20 -0.73 23.57
C GLU A 88 -14.95 0.23 22.62
N PRO A 89 -16.23 -0.07 22.30
CA PRO A 89 -17.06 0.81 21.48
C PRO A 89 -17.20 2.20 22.10
N GLN A 90 -17.01 3.24 21.28
CA GLN A 90 -17.08 4.62 21.73
C GLN A 90 -18.33 5.32 21.20
N SER A 91 -19.03 6.06 22.07
CA SER A 91 -20.14 6.91 21.65
C SER A 91 -19.63 8.19 20.99
N GLY A 92 -20.05 8.44 19.75
CA GLY A 92 -19.82 9.67 19.01
C GLY A 92 -20.78 10.77 19.45
N ARG A 93 -20.58 11.34 20.65
CA ARG A 93 -21.45 12.40 21.22
C ARG A 93 -22.95 12.03 21.19
N GLY A 94 -23.28 10.75 21.38
CA GLY A 94 -24.66 10.25 21.32
C GLY A 94 -25.26 10.10 19.92
N ALA A 95 -24.55 10.49 18.85
CA ALA A 95 -25.06 10.43 17.48
C ALA A 95 -24.78 9.10 16.76
N TYR A 96 -23.79 8.33 17.22
CA TYR A 96 -23.39 7.05 16.63
C TYR A 96 -22.51 6.25 17.59
N TRP A 97 -22.31 4.97 17.30
CA TRP A 97 -21.30 4.12 17.92
C TRP A 97 -20.12 3.90 16.99
N LYS A 98 -18.91 3.96 17.55
CA LYS A 98 -17.67 3.76 16.83
C LYS A 98 -16.96 2.52 17.36
N TYR A 99 -16.68 1.60 16.47
CA TYR A 99 -15.91 0.40 16.71
C TYR A 99 -14.51 0.60 16.16
N ARG A 100 -13.50 0.19 16.92
CA ARG A 100 -12.09 0.31 16.52
C ARG A 100 -11.40 -1.03 16.63
N PHE A 101 -10.55 -1.30 15.66
CA PHE A 101 -9.80 -2.55 15.59
C PHE A 101 -8.35 -2.26 15.26
N THR A 102 -7.44 -2.93 15.98
CA THR A 102 -6.01 -2.94 15.68
C THR A 102 -5.63 -4.34 15.21
N ILE A 103 -5.11 -4.42 14.00
CA ILE A 103 -4.68 -5.69 13.39
C ILE A 103 -3.16 -5.65 13.23
N LEU A 104 -2.49 -6.62 13.84
CA LEU A 104 -1.10 -6.94 13.55
C LEU A 104 -1.07 -8.14 12.62
N ALA A 105 -0.48 -7.98 11.44
CA ALA A 105 -0.41 -9.05 10.45
C ALA A 105 0.95 -9.06 9.74
N ARG A 106 1.19 -10.14 9.00
CA ARG A 106 2.33 -10.28 8.09
C ARG A 106 1.84 -10.74 6.73
N GLY A 107 2.40 -10.17 5.66
CA GLY A 107 2.09 -10.61 4.30
C GLY A 107 2.91 -9.88 3.25
N THR A 108 2.78 -10.30 1.99
CA THR A 108 3.37 -9.62 0.84
C THR A 108 2.56 -8.38 0.44
N LEU A 109 3.16 -7.50 -0.36
CA LEU A 109 2.44 -6.36 -0.96
C LEU A 109 1.20 -6.81 -1.75
N GLU A 110 1.24 -7.97 -2.40
CA GLU A 110 0.09 -8.54 -3.12
C GLU A 110 -1.07 -8.85 -2.18
N GLN A 111 -0.79 -9.57 -1.08
CA GLN A 111 -1.78 -9.95 -0.09
C GLN A 111 -2.40 -8.72 0.59
N ILE A 112 -1.58 -7.69 0.86
CA ILE A 112 -2.05 -6.41 1.38
C ILE A 112 -3.00 -5.74 0.37
N THR A 113 -2.61 -5.69 -0.89
CA THR A 113 -3.42 -5.06 -1.94
C THR A 113 -4.75 -5.78 -2.15
N ARG A 114 -4.74 -7.12 -2.06
CA ARG A 114 -5.93 -7.97 -2.09
C ARG A 114 -6.86 -7.69 -0.92
N PHE A 115 -6.32 -7.56 0.29
CA PHE A 115 -7.09 -7.15 1.46
C PHE A 115 -7.71 -5.77 1.27
N LEU A 116 -6.94 -4.79 0.80
CA LEU A 116 -7.44 -3.42 0.57
C LEU A 116 -8.58 -3.41 -0.46
N TYR A 117 -8.47 -4.18 -1.54
CA TYR A 117 -9.55 -4.36 -2.51
C TYR A 117 -10.82 -4.86 -1.82
N ARG A 118 -10.74 -5.97 -1.10
CA ARG A 118 -11.90 -6.59 -0.42
C ARG A 118 -12.51 -5.67 0.63
N PHE A 119 -11.66 -4.94 1.36
CA PHE A 119 -12.10 -3.97 2.36
C PHE A 119 -12.90 -2.84 1.71
N TYR A 120 -12.36 -2.18 0.68
CA TYR A 120 -13.00 -1.03 0.03
C TYR A 120 -14.11 -1.40 -0.97
N SER A 121 -14.19 -2.67 -1.36
CA SER A 121 -15.29 -3.21 -2.18
C SER A 121 -16.55 -3.48 -1.34
N ALA A 122 -16.44 -3.67 -0.02
CA ALA A 122 -17.62 -3.72 0.82
C ALA A 122 -18.21 -2.31 1.01
N ASP A 123 -19.55 -2.20 1.05
CA ASP A 123 -20.19 -0.90 1.24
C ASP A 123 -20.44 -0.51 2.70
N HIS A 124 -19.71 -1.08 3.65
CA HIS A 124 -19.83 -0.70 5.06
C HIS A 124 -19.41 0.76 5.32
N LEU A 125 -19.94 1.34 6.40
CA LEU A 125 -19.55 2.65 6.92
C LEU A 125 -18.29 2.50 7.79
N HIS A 126 -17.19 2.23 7.10
CA HIS A 126 -15.89 1.97 7.71
C HIS A 126 -14.75 2.70 7.00
N GLN A 127 -13.59 2.73 7.64
CA GLN A 127 -12.35 3.22 7.03
C GLN A 127 -11.12 2.65 7.73
N ILE A 128 -10.03 2.54 6.98
CA ILE A 128 -8.68 2.37 7.54
C ILE A 128 -8.18 3.76 7.92
N ARG A 129 -7.97 3.98 9.23
CA ARG A 129 -7.47 5.25 9.78
C ARG A 129 -5.97 5.40 9.64
N ARG A 130 -5.27 4.28 9.72
CA ARG A 130 -3.82 4.22 9.59
C ARG A 130 -3.43 2.81 9.16
N LEU A 131 -2.50 2.75 8.22
CA LEU A 131 -1.85 1.53 7.78
C LEU A 131 -0.35 1.79 7.84
N THR A 132 0.35 0.99 8.63
CA THR A 132 1.82 1.00 8.70
C THR A 132 2.32 -0.34 8.21
N PHE A 133 3.35 -0.34 7.38
CA PHE A 133 4.05 -1.55 6.99
C PHE A 133 5.57 -1.35 7.12
N LYS A 134 6.26 -2.42 7.53
CA LYS A 134 7.71 -2.46 7.66
C LYS A 134 8.25 -3.70 6.96
N PRO A 135 9.27 -3.57 6.09
CA PRO A 135 9.95 -4.72 5.50
C PRO A 135 10.50 -5.66 6.56
N ILE A 136 10.51 -6.94 6.23
CA ILE A 136 11.23 -7.96 6.97
C ILE A 136 12.51 -8.25 6.18
N GLU A 137 13.64 -8.22 6.86
CA GLU A 137 14.94 -8.50 6.27
C GLU A 137 14.96 -9.87 5.59
N ASP A 138 15.62 -9.95 4.44
CA ASP A 138 15.73 -11.17 3.61
C ASP A 138 14.40 -11.83 3.25
N SER A 139 13.33 -11.04 3.08
CA SER A 139 11.99 -11.54 2.80
C SER A 139 11.18 -10.59 1.93
N ASP A 140 10.21 -11.14 1.19
CA ASP A 140 9.15 -10.38 0.48
C ASP A 140 7.99 -9.98 1.40
N GLN A 141 8.09 -10.30 2.69
CA GLN A 141 7.07 -10.09 3.69
C GLN A 141 7.20 -8.72 4.36
N LEU A 142 6.06 -8.15 4.71
CA LEU A 142 5.92 -6.91 5.46
C LEU A 142 5.21 -7.19 6.78
N ASN A 143 5.72 -6.65 7.88
CA ASN A 143 4.96 -6.55 9.13
C ASN A 143 3.99 -5.37 9.02
N LEU A 144 2.72 -5.60 9.34
CA LEU A 144 1.60 -4.68 9.15
C LEU A 144 0.99 -4.31 10.50
N VAL A 145 0.64 -3.03 10.64
CA VAL A 145 -0.23 -2.52 11.71
C VAL A 145 -1.37 -1.74 11.05
N ILE A 146 -2.59 -2.24 11.20
CA ILE A 146 -3.79 -1.69 10.56
C ILE A 146 -4.73 -1.19 11.65
N PHE A 147 -5.12 0.07 11.57
CA PHE A 147 -6.11 0.68 12.45
C PHE A 147 -7.39 0.91 11.65
N VAL A 148 -8.45 0.20 12.01
CA VAL A 148 -9.76 0.27 11.35
C VAL A 148 -10.76 0.93 12.28
N GLU A 149 -11.65 1.74 11.73
CA GLU A 149 -12.88 2.13 12.41
C GLU A 149 -14.12 1.84 11.57
N ALA A 150 -15.20 1.48 12.24
CA ALA A 150 -16.52 1.25 11.65
C ALA A 150 -17.59 1.90 12.53
N LEU A 151 -18.70 2.32 11.91
CA LEU A 151 -19.74 3.10 12.58
C LEU A 151 -21.09 2.38 12.58
N SER A 152 -21.78 2.44 13.71
CA SER A 152 -23.20 2.13 13.83
C SER A 152 -23.98 3.43 14.07
N LEU A 153 -24.97 3.71 13.22
CA LEU A 153 -25.84 4.87 13.27
C LEU A 153 -27.21 4.46 13.83
N PRO A 154 -27.88 5.35 14.58
CA PRO A 154 -29.29 5.20 14.91
C PRO A 154 -30.14 5.08 13.64
N GLY A 155 -31.07 4.12 13.63
CA GLY A 155 -31.95 3.87 12.48
C GLY A 155 -31.24 3.19 11.30
N ALA A 156 -30.19 2.41 11.56
CA ALA A 156 -29.64 1.50 10.56
C ALA A 156 -30.73 0.50 10.12
N ASP A 157 -30.78 0.22 8.81
CA ASP A 157 -31.83 -0.62 8.22
C ASP A 157 -31.71 -2.10 8.64
N HIS A 158 -30.51 -2.52 9.05
CA HIS A 158 -30.20 -3.88 9.48
C HIS A 158 -29.98 -3.93 10.99
N GLN A 159 -30.63 -4.88 11.68
CA GLN A 159 -30.56 -5.02 13.13
C GLN A 159 -29.61 -6.12 13.58
N ASP A 160 -29.38 -7.12 12.72
CA ASP A 160 -28.73 -8.37 13.07
C ASP A 160 -27.75 -8.91 12.02
N GLU A 161 -27.58 -8.23 10.88
CA GLU A 161 -26.68 -8.65 9.81
C GLU A 161 -25.87 -7.48 9.22
N LEU A 162 -24.71 -7.78 8.64
CA LEU A 162 -23.94 -6.81 7.88
C LEU A 162 -24.53 -6.65 6.47
N SER A 163 -24.52 -5.42 5.95
CA SER A 163 -24.93 -5.16 4.57
C SER A 163 -24.11 -5.97 3.56
N ALA A 164 -24.78 -6.67 2.65
CA ALA A 164 -24.15 -7.37 1.53
C ALA A 164 -23.85 -6.45 0.33
N GLU A 165 -24.08 -5.14 0.46
CA GLU A 165 -23.88 -4.20 -0.63
C GLU A 165 -22.40 -4.07 -1.04
N THR A 166 -22.19 -3.91 -2.34
CA THR A 166 -20.88 -3.67 -2.93
C THR A 166 -20.70 -2.18 -3.23
N SER A 167 -19.54 -1.66 -2.86
CA SER A 167 -19.15 -0.27 -3.03
C SER A 167 -18.77 0.03 -4.49
N LYS A 168 -19.26 1.16 -5.02
CA LYS A 168 -18.85 1.72 -6.32
C LYS A 168 -17.68 2.71 -6.21
N ARG A 169 -16.96 2.71 -5.09
CA ARG A 169 -15.89 3.68 -4.81
C ARG A 169 -14.61 3.38 -5.58
N LEU A 170 -14.36 2.10 -5.88
CA LEU A 170 -13.26 1.68 -6.72
C LEU A 170 -13.67 1.94 -8.17
N LYS A 171 -13.05 2.93 -8.81
CA LYS A 171 -13.26 3.27 -10.23
C LYS A 171 -12.54 2.26 -11.13
N LEU A 172 -12.87 0.98 -10.96
CA LEU A 172 -12.32 -0.12 -11.74
C LEU A 172 -13.18 -0.38 -12.97
N PRO A 173 -12.58 -0.85 -14.08
CA PRO A 173 -13.34 -1.34 -15.21
C PRO A 173 -14.26 -2.50 -14.80
N GLU A 174 -15.29 -2.71 -15.60
CA GLU A 174 -16.11 -3.91 -15.47
C GLU A 174 -15.36 -5.10 -16.06
N SER A 175 -15.02 -6.06 -15.20
CA SER A 175 -14.28 -7.26 -15.55
C SER A 175 -14.68 -8.42 -14.62
N ASP A 176 -14.48 -9.64 -15.08
CA ASP A 176 -14.71 -10.84 -14.27
C ASP A 176 -13.68 -11.00 -13.14
N ASP A 177 -12.51 -10.35 -13.27
CA ASP A 177 -11.39 -10.40 -12.32
C ASP A 177 -11.01 -9.01 -11.80
N ARG A 178 -11.97 -8.28 -11.23
CA ARG A 178 -11.74 -6.94 -10.66
C ARG A 178 -10.69 -6.93 -9.54
N GLU A 179 -10.60 -8.00 -8.75
CA GLU A 179 -9.57 -8.13 -7.70
C GLU A 179 -8.17 -8.24 -8.33
N GLY A 180 -8.01 -9.10 -9.34
CA GLY A 180 -6.76 -9.23 -10.08
C GLY A 180 -6.37 -7.97 -10.82
N ASP A 181 -7.32 -7.26 -11.45
CA ASP A 181 -7.09 -5.95 -12.08
C ASP A 181 -6.54 -4.93 -11.08
N TYR A 182 -7.20 -4.79 -9.92
CA TYR A 182 -6.76 -3.88 -8.87
C TYR A 182 -5.35 -4.20 -8.36
N VAL A 183 -5.06 -5.49 -8.17
CA VAL A 183 -3.73 -5.95 -7.76
C VAL A 183 -2.69 -5.65 -8.84
N ARG A 184 -3.00 -5.92 -10.12
CA ARG A 184 -2.10 -5.65 -11.25
C ARG A 184 -1.73 -4.17 -11.35
N ASP A 185 -2.72 -3.29 -11.21
CA ASP A 185 -2.54 -1.84 -11.33
C ASP A 185 -1.63 -1.28 -10.24
N ILE A 186 -1.78 -1.76 -9.00
CA ILE A 186 -1.01 -1.25 -7.85
C ILE A 186 0.37 -1.89 -7.77
N VAL A 187 0.43 -3.22 -7.89
CA VAL A 187 1.67 -3.97 -7.67
C VAL A 187 2.59 -3.92 -8.88
N ARG A 188 2.07 -3.56 -10.07
CA ARG A 188 2.77 -3.44 -11.36
C ARG A 188 3.98 -4.38 -11.46
N ARG A 189 3.73 -5.61 -11.89
CA ARG A 189 4.76 -6.63 -12.06
C ARG A 189 5.20 -6.69 -13.51
N LYS A 190 6.50 -6.86 -13.76
CA LYS A 190 7.00 -7.30 -15.07
C LYS A 190 6.91 -8.80 -15.03
N MET A 191 6.23 -9.34 -16.02
CA MET A 191 6.40 -10.74 -16.37
C MET A 191 7.78 -10.84 -17.01
N GLU A 192 8.72 -11.49 -16.31
CA GLU A 192 9.90 -12.00 -17.01
C GLU A 192 9.53 -13.39 -17.52
N GLU A 193 9.54 -13.55 -18.85
CA GLU A 193 9.57 -14.88 -19.45
C GLU A 193 10.75 -15.62 -18.83
N GLY A 194 10.49 -16.84 -18.33
CA GLY A 194 11.57 -17.70 -17.89
C GLY A 194 12.55 -17.84 -19.05
N ARG A 195 13.81 -17.44 -18.82
CA ARG A 195 14.92 -17.94 -19.64
C ARG A 195 14.70 -19.46 -19.68
N ASP A 196 14.48 -20.00 -20.88
CA ASP A 196 14.27 -21.43 -21.16
C ASP A 196 12.80 -21.93 -21.17
N GLY A 197 11.81 -21.05 -21.37
CA GLY A 197 10.42 -21.48 -21.65
C GLY A 197 9.68 -22.07 -20.45
N GLY A 198 10.20 -21.87 -19.24
CA GLY A 198 9.48 -22.13 -18.00
C GLY A 198 8.37 -21.11 -17.74
N GLU A 199 7.43 -21.47 -16.86
CA GLU A 199 6.30 -20.62 -16.48
C GLU A 199 6.74 -19.17 -16.18
N ALA A 200 6.00 -18.20 -16.74
CA ALA A 200 6.26 -16.79 -16.53
C ALA A 200 6.29 -16.50 -15.03
N ARG A 201 7.42 -16.02 -14.53
CA ARG A 201 7.57 -15.66 -13.12
C ARG A 201 7.27 -14.18 -12.96
N PHE A 202 6.45 -13.90 -11.97
CA PHE A 202 6.16 -12.57 -11.50
C PHE A 202 7.42 -11.97 -10.86
N VAL A 203 8.02 -10.96 -11.51
CA VAL A 203 9.14 -10.20 -10.94
C VAL A 203 8.64 -8.79 -10.61
N GLU A 204 8.88 -8.32 -9.39
CA GLU A 204 8.56 -6.94 -9.01
C GLU A 204 9.28 -5.96 -9.93
N SER A 205 8.53 -5.14 -10.66
CA SER A 205 9.15 -4.12 -11.51
C SER A 205 8.35 -2.83 -11.56
N GLY A 206 8.87 -1.78 -10.96
CA GLY A 206 8.38 -0.43 -11.23
C GLY A 206 6.91 -0.16 -10.83
N GLY A 207 6.32 -0.96 -9.94
CA GLY A 207 5.14 -0.54 -9.19
C GLY A 207 5.46 0.66 -8.29
N LEU A 208 4.42 1.33 -7.78
CA LEU A 208 4.56 2.53 -6.91
C LEU A 208 5.49 2.30 -5.70
N PHE A 209 5.68 1.04 -5.31
CA PHE A 209 6.46 0.61 -4.15
C PHE A 209 7.72 -0.20 -4.50
N ALA A 210 8.03 -0.35 -5.79
CA ALA A 210 9.28 -1.01 -6.17
C ALA A 210 10.46 -0.16 -5.67
N ALA A 211 11.44 -0.80 -5.04
CA ALA A 211 12.68 -0.13 -4.67
C ALA A 211 13.28 0.51 -5.94
N TYR A 212 13.59 1.81 -5.87
CA TYR A 212 14.24 2.52 -6.97
C TYR A 212 15.57 1.81 -7.27
N GLN A 213 15.59 1.02 -8.34
CA GLN A 213 16.83 0.55 -8.93
C GLN A 213 17.24 1.61 -9.95
N PRO A 214 18.29 2.42 -9.66
CA PRO A 214 18.81 3.34 -10.66
C PRO A 214 19.10 2.55 -11.94
N PRO A 215 18.80 3.10 -13.12
CA PRO A 215 19.05 2.41 -14.37
C PRO A 215 20.49 1.93 -14.36
N ARG A 216 20.69 0.60 -14.47
CA ARG A 216 22.03 0.02 -14.59
C ARG A 216 22.69 0.77 -15.73
N ARG A 217 23.70 1.58 -15.41
CA ARG A 217 24.51 2.24 -16.43
C ARG A 217 24.93 1.12 -17.36
N LYS A 218 24.47 1.15 -18.62
CA LYS A 218 25.03 0.29 -19.66
C LYS A 218 26.49 0.73 -19.74
N VAL A 219 27.35 0.06 -18.98
CA VAL A 219 28.76 0.05 -19.31
C VAL A 219 28.76 -0.71 -20.62
N GLU A 220 28.77 0.04 -21.73
CA GLU A 220 29.32 -0.51 -22.96
C GLU A 220 30.72 -0.92 -22.58
N VAL A 221 30.88 -2.20 -22.23
CA VAL A 221 32.18 -2.83 -22.27
C VAL A 221 32.50 -2.78 -23.76
N VAL A 222 33.16 -1.71 -24.17
CA VAL A 222 33.96 -1.75 -25.38
C VAL A 222 34.99 -2.81 -25.07
N VAL A 223 34.66 -4.06 -25.43
CA VAL A 223 35.65 -5.11 -25.57
C VAL A 223 36.50 -4.59 -26.72
N GLN A 224 37.50 -3.77 -26.40
CA GLN A 224 38.65 -3.66 -27.27
C GLN A 224 39.15 -5.09 -27.34
N LYS A 225 38.86 -5.77 -28.45
CA LYS A 225 39.53 -7.01 -28.77
C LYS A 225 41.01 -6.63 -28.77
N ALA A 226 41.73 -7.01 -27.72
CA ALA A 226 43.16 -6.83 -27.68
C ALA A 226 43.70 -7.42 -28.99
N PRO A 227 44.57 -6.71 -29.73
CA PRO A 227 45.23 -7.32 -30.86
C PRO A 227 45.87 -8.62 -30.39
N ASP A 228 45.67 -9.71 -31.14
CA ASP A 228 46.23 -11.01 -30.77
C ASP A 228 47.72 -10.83 -30.46
N PRO A 229 48.22 -11.36 -29.32
CA PRO A 229 49.61 -11.19 -28.95
C PRO A 229 50.47 -11.74 -30.10
N PRO A 230 51.53 -11.01 -30.53
CA PRO A 230 52.41 -11.52 -31.57
C PRO A 230 52.95 -12.89 -31.12
N PRO A 231 53.11 -13.85 -32.06
CA PRO A 231 53.59 -15.17 -31.72
C PRO A 231 54.90 -15.06 -30.92
N PRO A 232 55.09 -15.89 -29.88
CA PRO A 232 56.28 -15.82 -29.05
C PRO A 232 57.52 -15.98 -29.95
N ARG A 233 58.46 -15.04 -29.82
CA ARG A 233 59.73 -15.13 -30.56
C ARG A 233 60.40 -16.46 -30.17
N PRO A 234 60.91 -17.26 -31.13
CA PRO A 234 61.62 -18.47 -30.80
C PRO A 234 62.78 -18.14 -29.83
N PRO A 235 63.02 -18.99 -28.81
CA PRO A 235 64.06 -18.73 -27.83
C PRO A 235 65.42 -18.57 -28.54
N GLY A 236 66.13 -17.49 -28.22
CA GLY A 236 67.45 -17.20 -28.78
C GLY A 236 68.45 -18.31 -28.44
N PHE A 237 69.15 -18.82 -29.44
CA PHE A 237 70.18 -19.83 -29.25
C PHE A 237 71.43 -19.20 -28.64
N ASP A 238 71.77 -19.58 -27.42
CA ASP A 238 72.97 -19.11 -26.72
C ASP A 238 74.18 -19.96 -27.13
N LEU A 239 74.97 -19.44 -28.07
CA LEU A 239 76.19 -20.08 -28.59
C LEU A 239 77.23 -20.35 -27.49
N THR A 240 77.22 -19.56 -26.41
CA THR A 240 78.17 -19.67 -25.31
C THR A 240 78.03 -20.98 -24.55
N LYS A 241 76.81 -21.55 -24.50
CA LYS A 241 76.55 -22.82 -23.80
C LYS A 241 77.06 -24.06 -24.55
N TYR A 242 77.39 -23.93 -25.84
CA TYR A 242 77.77 -25.05 -26.70
C TYR A 242 79.17 -24.89 -27.32
N THR A 243 79.97 -23.97 -26.78
CA THR A 243 81.34 -23.73 -27.21
C THR A 243 82.31 -24.35 -26.21
N TYR A 244 83.21 -25.22 -26.68
CA TYR A 244 84.25 -25.83 -25.85
C TYR A 244 85.63 -25.44 -26.36
N VAL A 245 86.55 -25.17 -25.44
CA VAL A 245 87.97 -25.00 -25.76
C VAL A 245 88.53 -26.37 -26.09
N THR A 246 89.02 -26.53 -27.32
CA THR A 246 89.58 -27.81 -27.77
C THR A 246 91.10 -27.84 -27.64
N SER A 247 91.77 -26.70 -27.79
CA SER A 247 93.21 -26.60 -27.57
C SER A 247 93.66 -25.15 -27.35
N ILE A 248 94.76 -25.00 -26.63
CA ILE A 248 95.49 -23.75 -26.47
C ILE A 248 96.90 -24.02 -26.96
N VAL A 249 97.33 -23.29 -27.99
CA VAL A 249 98.63 -23.47 -28.64
C VAL A 249 99.28 -22.12 -28.87
N GLU A 250 100.59 -22.06 -28.76
CA GLU A 250 101.38 -20.85 -28.99
C GLU A 250 101.99 -20.90 -30.39
N VAL A 251 101.67 -19.89 -31.22
CA VAL A 251 102.17 -19.76 -32.59
C VAL A 251 102.78 -18.38 -32.74
N ASP A 252 104.05 -18.32 -33.17
CA ASP A 252 104.83 -17.08 -33.33
C ASP A 252 104.86 -16.18 -32.07
N GLY A 253 105.03 -16.80 -30.89
CA GLY A 253 105.15 -16.10 -29.60
C GLY A 253 103.85 -15.44 -29.12
N ARG A 254 102.70 -15.83 -29.69
CA ARG A 254 101.37 -15.36 -29.26
C ARG A 254 100.47 -16.55 -28.94
N PRO A 255 99.85 -16.59 -27.74
CA PRO A 255 98.94 -17.65 -27.40
C PRO A 255 97.64 -17.53 -28.21
N GLN A 256 97.21 -18.64 -28.80
CA GLN A 256 95.95 -18.74 -29.53
C GLN A 256 95.09 -19.86 -28.94
N VAL A 257 93.77 -19.63 -28.91
CA VAL A 257 92.78 -20.58 -28.39
C VAL A 257 91.87 -21.01 -29.53
N TRP A 258 91.72 -22.33 -29.69
CA TRP A 258 90.81 -22.90 -30.67
C TRP A 258 89.51 -23.32 -29.96
N LEU A 259 88.39 -22.86 -30.50
CA LEU A 259 87.04 -23.11 -29.98
C LEU A 259 86.26 -23.95 -30.99
N ASP A 260 85.65 -25.05 -30.54
CA ASP A 260 84.70 -25.83 -31.35
C ASP A 260 83.28 -25.53 -30.88
N VAL A 261 82.40 -25.20 -31.82
CA VAL A 261 80.99 -24.89 -31.56
C VAL A 261 80.17 -25.99 -32.24
N ARG A 262 79.52 -26.84 -31.43
CA ARG A 262 78.64 -27.90 -31.95
C ARG A 262 77.17 -27.54 -31.77
N PRO A 263 76.51 -26.94 -32.78
CA PRO A 263 75.06 -26.86 -32.75
C PRO A 263 74.45 -28.25 -32.97
N LYS A 264 73.53 -28.65 -32.10
CA LYS A 264 72.74 -29.88 -32.23
C LYS A 264 71.90 -29.74 -33.52
N LYS A 265 72.09 -30.63 -34.51
CA LYS A 265 71.22 -30.74 -35.70
C LYS A 265 69.76 -30.88 -35.25
N GLY A 266 68.88 -29.98 -35.69
CA GLY A 266 67.42 -30.16 -35.58
C GLY A 266 66.94 -31.33 -36.47
N PRO A 267 65.76 -31.91 -36.20
CA PRO A 267 65.15 -32.90 -37.08
C PRO A 267 64.83 -32.26 -38.45
N GLN A 268 64.83 -33.10 -39.50
CA GLN A 268 64.82 -32.75 -40.93
C GLN A 268 63.83 -31.67 -41.35
#